data_AF-A0A178IKA8-F1
#
_entry.id   AF-A0A178IKA8-F1
#
_cell.length_a   1.000
_cell.length_b   1.000
_cell.length_c   1.000
_cell.angle_alpha   90.00
_cell.angle_beta   90.00
_cell.angle_gamma   90.00
#
_symmetry.space_group_name_H-M   'P 1'
#
loop_
_entity.id
_entity.type
_entity.pdbx_description
1 polymer ?
#
loop_
_entity_poly.entity_id
_entity_poly.type
_entity_poly.pdbx_seq_one_letter_code
_entity_poly.pdbx_strand_id
1 'polypeptide(L)'
;MKTTAAQTTASHAAASEINRLYAEVQRLTVASHESLHGALAAAWQAGQLLLAEKKRVLRRMGGGAWLLWLEQNFQGAPRTAQKYMKLARSVDNVAFLRGLSLRQAYLRLGIATEPKERTGSAHVSKLPAHVRFAGKLVVALRSDQQHGRISPEQAEAYRRDLRPLYGLLRPLFENSPANLSTSSLTNKLEP
;
A
#
# COMPACT_ATOMS: atom_id res chain seq x y z
N MET A 1 65.77 33.32 7.13
CA MET A 1 65.75 31.86 7.43
C MET A 1 64.84 31.46 8.60
N LYS A 2 63.85 32.27 9.04
CA LYS A 2 62.96 31.91 10.18
C LYS A 2 61.62 31.28 9.80
N THR A 3 61.27 31.25 8.52
CA THR A 3 59.93 30.85 8.04
C THR A 3 59.73 29.34 7.93
N THR A 4 60.76 28.54 7.70
CA THR A 4 60.60 27.09 7.45
C THR A 4 60.22 26.28 8.70
N ALA A 5 60.80 26.56 9.86
CA ALA A 5 60.53 25.77 11.07
C ALA A 5 59.10 25.96 11.61
N ALA A 6 58.58 27.20 11.58
CA ALA A 6 57.21 27.50 12.01
C ALA A 6 56.16 26.96 11.02
N GLN A 7 56.48 26.90 9.73
CA GLN A 7 55.60 26.29 8.72
C GLN A 7 55.50 24.77 8.90
N THR A 8 56.62 24.11 9.23
CA THR A 8 56.67 22.65 9.48
C THR A 8 55.88 22.25 10.73
N THR A 9 55.99 23.01 11.82
CA THR A 9 55.23 22.73 13.06
C THR A 9 53.72 22.95 12.86
N ALA A 10 53.33 24.00 12.14
CA ALA A 10 51.92 24.26 11.81
C ALA A 10 51.34 23.17 10.90
N SER A 11 52.11 22.69 9.90
CA SER A 11 51.70 21.58 9.03
C SER A 11 51.54 20.26 9.80
N HIS A 12 52.45 19.98 10.74
CA HIS A 12 52.35 18.80 11.60
C HIS A 12 51.15 18.89 12.56
N ALA A 13 50.85 20.08 13.09
CA ALA A 13 49.66 20.31 13.92
C ALA A 13 48.35 20.10 13.13
N ALA A 14 48.29 20.59 11.90
CA ALA A 14 47.15 20.36 11.01
C ALA A 14 46.96 18.86 10.69
N ALA A 15 48.06 18.14 10.39
CA ALA A 15 48.01 16.70 10.14
C ALA A 15 47.52 15.91 11.36
N SER A 16 48.00 16.24 12.56
CA SER A 16 47.53 15.63 13.82
C SER A 16 46.04 15.88 14.05
N GLU A 17 45.56 17.10 13.82
CA GLU A 17 44.16 17.44 13.99
C GLU A 17 43.25 16.74 12.96
N ILE A 18 43.68 16.65 11.69
CA ILE A 18 42.98 15.89 10.65
C ILE A 18 42.85 14.41 11.05
N ASN A 19 43.95 13.80 11.53
CA ASN A 19 43.93 12.40 11.96
C ASN A 19 43.04 12.18 13.18
N ARG A 20 43.04 13.13 14.13
CA ARG A 20 42.13 13.11 15.29
C ARG A 20 40.67 13.15 14.86
N LEU A 21 40.32 14.08 13.96
CA LEU A 21 38.96 14.20 13.43
C LEU A 21 38.55 12.96 12.61
N TYR A 22 39.46 12.38 11.82
CA TYR A 22 39.21 11.15 11.08
C TYR A 22 38.91 9.97 12.03
N ALA A 23 39.70 9.81 13.10
CA ALA A 23 39.45 8.79 14.11
C ALA A 23 38.07 8.98 14.79
N GLU A 24 37.68 10.23 15.06
CA GLU A 24 36.37 10.54 15.61
C GLU A 24 35.22 10.22 14.64
N VAL A 25 35.39 10.51 13.34
CA VAL A 25 34.42 10.12 12.30
C VAL A 25 34.25 8.61 12.26
N GLN A 26 35.33 7.83 12.35
CA GLN A 26 35.25 6.36 12.39
C GLN A 26 34.45 5.88 13.62
N ARG A 27 34.74 6.44 14.79
CA ARG A 27 34.02 6.12 16.04
C ARG A 27 32.52 6.43 15.94
N LEU A 28 32.17 7.62 15.46
CA LEU A 28 30.77 8.03 15.30
C LEU A 28 30.04 7.21 14.25
N THR A 29 30.73 6.79 13.19
CA THR A 29 30.16 5.95 12.13
C THR A 29 29.78 4.56 12.68
N VAL A 30 30.66 3.94 13.47
CA VAL A 30 30.38 2.65 14.11
C VAL A 30 29.17 2.75 15.06
N ALA A 31 29.17 3.75 15.95
CA ALA A 31 28.07 3.95 16.89
C ALA A 31 26.73 4.24 16.18
N SER A 32 26.76 4.98 15.07
CA SER A 32 25.60 5.25 14.22
C SER A 32 25.07 3.95 13.59
N HIS A 33 25.95 3.12 13.02
CA HIS A 33 25.56 1.84 12.43
C HIS A 33 24.94 0.88 13.44
N GLU A 34 25.49 0.80 14.65
CA GLU A 34 24.92 0.01 15.75
C GLU A 34 23.54 0.50 16.15
N SER A 35 23.37 1.82 16.29
CA SER A 35 22.08 2.44 16.62
C SER A 35 21.02 2.19 15.55
N LEU A 36 21.39 2.31 14.26
CA LEU A 36 20.52 2.01 13.13
C LEU A 36 20.10 0.54 13.11
N HIS A 37 21.05 -0.37 13.37
CA HIS A 37 20.76 -1.79 13.45
C HIS A 37 19.84 -2.13 14.63
N GLY A 38 20.08 -1.52 15.80
CA GLY A 38 19.22 -1.68 16.97
C GLY A 38 17.78 -1.24 16.69
N ALA A 39 17.59 -0.09 16.02
CA ALA A 39 16.26 0.37 15.61
C ALA A 39 15.57 -0.60 14.63
N LEU A 40 16.31 -1.15 13.68
CA LEU A 40 15.79 -2.12 12.71
C LEU A 40 15.40 -3.45 13.38
N ALA A 41 16.23 -3.94 14.30
CA ALA A 41 15.96 -5.14 15.09
C ALA A 41 14.70 -4.97 15.93
N ALA A 42 14.56 -3.84 16.63
CA ALA A 42 13.36 -3.53 17.40
C ALA A 42 12.10 -3.45 16.52
N ALA A 43 12.19 -2.81 15.35
CA ALA A 43 11.07 -2.74 14.39
C ALA A 43 10.66 -4.13 13.88
N TRP A 44 11.63 -4.99 13.59
CA TRP A 44 11.38 -6.37 13.17
C TRP A 44 10.73 -7.20 14.29
N GLN A 45 11.25 -7.13 15.52
CA GLN A 45 10.68 -7.81 16.70
C GLN A 45 9.24 -7.32 16.99
N ALA A 46 9.01 -6.01 16.95
CA ALA A 46 7.67 -5.43 17.08
C ALA A 46 6.74 -5.97 15.99
N GLY A 47 7.23 -6.11 14.75
CA GLY A 47 6.50 -6.72 13.65
C GLY A 47 6.07 -8.16 13.93
N GLN A 48 6.95 -8.98 14.51
CA GLN A 48 6.63 -10.36 14.90
C GLN A 48 5.53 -10.40 15.98
N LEU A 49 5.65 -9.55 17.00
CA LEU A 49 4.63 -9.44 18.06
C LEU A 49 3.29 -8.97 17.50
N LEU A 50 3.28 -7.98 16.60
CA LEU A 50 2.06 -7.52 15.92
C LEU A 50 1.41 -8.62 15.06
N LEU A 51 2.20 -9.53 14.48
CA LEU A 51 1.67 -10.66 13.72
C LEU A 51 1.00 -11.71 14.61
N ALA A 52 1.60 -12.02 15.77
CA ALA A 52 0.99 -12.87 16.79
C ALA A 52 -0.30 -12.21 17.32
N GLU A 53 -0.13 -10.96 17.78
CA GLU A 53 -1.09 -9.85 17.87
C GLU A 53 -2.42 -10.06 17.15
N LYS A 54 -2.30 -9.85 15.83
CA LYS A 54 -3.38 -9.87 14.87
C LYS A 54 -4.06 -11.23 14.79
N LYS A 55 -3.32 -12.33 14.90
CA LYS A 55 -3.91 -13.68 14.88
C LYS A 55 -4.79 -13.91 16.10
N ARG A 56 -4.38 -13.47 17.29
CA ARG A 56 -5.19 -13.63 18.51
C ARG A 56 -6.43 -12.75 18.48
N VAL A 57 -6.28 -11.49 18.08
CA VAL A 57 -7.41 -10.56 17.95
C VAL A 57 -8.44 -11.07 16.95
N LEU A 58 -8.00 -11.53 15.77
CA LEU A 58 -8.90 -12.07 14.75
C LEU A 58 -9.69 -13.30 15.26
N ARG A 59 -9.03 -14.20 16.02
CA ARG A 59 -9.68 -15.38 16.60
C ARG A 59 -10.68 -15.05 17.69
N ARG A 60 -10.41 -14.03 18.53
CA ARG A 60 -11.25 -13.68 19.68
C ARG A 60 -12.38 -12.70 19.35
N MET A 61 -12.13 -11.76 18.45
CA MET A 61 -12.99 -10.58 18.25
C MET A 61 -13.42 -10.36 16.79
N GLY A 62 -12.97 -11.19 15.84
CA GLY A 62 -13.36 -11.11 14.43
C GLY A 62 -12.63 -10.04 13.60
N GLY A 63 -13.00 -9.94 12.31
CA GLY A 63 -12.25 -9.21 11.27
C GLY A 63 -12.11 -7.68 11.45
N GLY A 64 -13.03 -7.04 12.20
CA GLY A 64 -13.04 -5.59 12.40
C GLY A 64 -12.28 -5.10 13.64
N ALA A 65 -12.02 -5.98 14.61
CA ALA A 65 -11.51 -5.58 15.92
C ALA A 65 -9.99 -5.28 15.93
N TRP A 66 -9.27 -5.65 14.87
CA TRP A 66 -7.82 -5.41 14.79
C TRP A 66 -7.46 -3.92 14.79
N LEU A 67 -8.23 -3.08 14.09
CA LEU A 67 -7.92 -1.65 14.01
C LEU A 67 -8.13 -0.97 15.37
N LEU A 68 -9.23 -1.27 16.04
CA LEU A 68 -9.54 -0.76 17.39
C LEU A 68 -8.49 -1.21 18.41
N TRP A 69 -8.09 -2.48 18.37
CA TRP A 69 -7.01 -2.97 19.23
C TRP A 69 -5.71 -2.21 18.99
N LEU A 70 -5.40 -1.94 17.72
CA LEU A 70 -4.17 -1.25 17.36
C LEU A 70 -4.15 0.21 17.84
N GLU A 71 -5.27 0.91 17.72
CA GLU A 71 -5.42 2.29 18.21
C GLU A 71 -5.28 2.40 19.73
N GLN A 72 -5.68 1.36 20.47
CA GLN A 72 -5.60 1.33 21.94
C GLN A 72 -4.24 0.86 22.46
N ASN A 73 -3.56 -0.05 21.75
CA ASN A 73 -2.39 -0.77 22.27
C ASN A 73 -1.07 -0.42 21.56
N PHE A 74 -1.10 0.24 20.40
CA PHE A 74 0.09 0.62 19.66
C PHE A 74 0.23 2.14 19.57
N GLN A 75 1.33 2.66 20.12
CA GLN A 75 1.64 4.10 20.16
C GLN A 75 1.92 4.72 18.77
N GLY A 76 2.15 3.88 17.74
CA GLY A 76 2.44 4.34 16.39
C GLY A 76 1.20 4.38 15.49
N ALA A 77 1.35 4.98 14.31
CA ALA A 77 0.28 4.95 13.31
C ALA A 77 0.03 3.52 12.78
N PRO A 78 -1.22 3.18 12.38
CA PRO A 78 -1.53 1.87 11.77
C PRO A 78 -0.64 1.50 10.58
N ARG A 79 -0.24 2.50 9.79
CA ARG A 79 0.66 2.32 8.65
C ARG A 79 2.07 1.91 9.08
N THR A 80 2.55 2.37 10.24
CA THR A 80 3.84 1.97 10.81
C THR A 80 3.78 0.52 11.28
N ALA A 81 2.72 0.12 11.99
CA ALA A 81 2.50 -1.27 12.38
C ALA A 81 2.49 -2.19 11.15
N GLN A 82 1.80 -1.80 10.07
CA GLN A 82 1.81 -2.55 8.81
C GLN A 82 3.21 -2.68 8.21
N LYS A 83 4.05 -1.64 8.25
CA LYS A 83 5.44 -1.71 7.77
C LYS A 83 6.28 -2.67 8.63
N TYR A 84 6.16 -2.62 9.95
CA TYR A 84 6.84 -3.55 10.85
C TYR A 84 6.41 -4.99 10.62
N MET A 85 5.11 -5.23 10.47
CA MET A 85 4.56 -6.54 10.14
C MET A 85 5.03 -7.06 8.77
N LYS A 86 5.13 -6.18 7.76
CA LYS A 86 5.70 -6.54 6.44
C LYS A 86 7.17 -6.89 6.57
N LEU A 87 7.95 -6.06 7.25
CA LEU A 87 9.37 -6.30 7.53
C LEU A 87 9.59 -7.67 8.18
N ALA A 88 8.81 -8.00 9.21
CA ALA A 88 8.88 -9.27 9.92
C ALA A 88 8.46 -10.49 9.09
N ARG A 89 7.61 -10.31 8.07
CA ARG A 89 7.25 -11.39 7.14
C ARG A 89 8.28 -11.60 6.04
N SER A 90 8.92 -10.52 5.60
CA SER A 90 9.83 -10.54 4.46
C SER A 90 11.20 -11.08 4.80
N VAL A 91 11.57 -11.15 6.09
CA VAL A 91 12.91 -11.50 6.52
C VAL A 91 12.84 -12.38 7.78
N ASP A 92 13.47 -13.54 7.72
CA ASP A 92 13.55 -14.48 8.85
C ASP A 92 14.61 -14.09 9.89
N ASN A 93 15.68 -13.40 9.46
CA ASN A 93 16.76 -12.95 10.33
C ASN A 93 17.19 -11.52 9.99
N VAL A 94 17.05 -10.60 10.96
CA VAL A 94 17.41 -9.18 10.81
C VAL A 94 18.91 -8.94 10.60
N ALA A 95 19.76 -9.93 10.89
CA ALA A 95 21.20 -9.86 10.59
C ALA A 95 21.49 -9.66 9.10
N PHE A 96 20.62 -10.14 8.20
CA PHE A 96 20.71 -9.91 6.75
C PHE A 96 20.66 -8.42 6.37
N LEU A 97 20.09 -7.58 7.23
CA LEU A 97 19.95 -6.15 7.01
C LEU A 97 20.95 -5.32 7.84
N ARG A 98 21.97 -5.96 8.42
CA ARG A 98 23.02 -5.27 9.17
C ARG A 98 23.70 -4.21 8.29
N GLY A 99 23.94 -3.03 8.88
CA GLY A 99 24.51 -1.88 8.17
C GLY A 99 23.50 -1.08 7.36
N LEU A 100 22.23 -1.47 7.31
CA LEU A 100 21.17 -0.68 6.68
C LEU A 100 20.40 0.13 7.72
N SER A 101 20.03 1.35 7.33
CA SER A 101 18.97 2.10 8.01
C SER A 101 17.59 1.51 7.73
N LEU A 102 16.60 1.86 8.57
CA LEU A 102 15.21 1.43 8.39
C LEU A 102 14.66 1.77 6.99
N ARG A 103 14.99 2.95 6.45
CA ARG A 103 14.57 3.39 5.12
C ARG A 103 15.20 2.53 4.02
N GLN A 104 16.50 2.26 4.11
CA GLN A 104 17.20 1.41 3.15
C GLN A 104 16.70 -0.04 3.19
N ALA A 105 16.45 -0.58 4.39
CA ALA A 105 15.86 -1.89 4.57
C ALA A 105 14.49 -1.98 3.90
N TYR A 106 13.61 -1.00 4.12
CA TYR A 106 12.31 -0.96 3.46
C TYR A 106 12.42 -0.86 1.93
N LEU A 107 13.30 -0.01 1.42
CA LEU A 107 13.53 0.11 -0.03
C LEU A 107 13.99 -1.23 -0.62
N ARG A 108 14.97 -1.89 0.01
CA ARG A 108 15.51 -3.20 -0.41
C ARG A 108 14.44 -4.28 -0.43
N LEU A 109 13.49 -4.23 0.50
CA LEU A 109 12.39 -5.19 0.61
C LEU A 109 11.14 -4.80 -0.21
N GLY A 110 11.20 -3.69 -0.97
CA GLY A 110 10.03 -3.19 -1.70
C GLY A 110 8.89 -2.73 -0.79
N ILE A 111 9.16 -2.46 0.49
CA ILE A 111 8.19 -1.91 1.43
C ILE A 111 8.08 -0.41 1.14
N ALA A 112 6.97 0.01 0.53
CA ALA A 112 6.75 1.40 0.14
C ALA A 112 7.06 2.39 1.29
N THR A 113 8.14 3.15 1.12
CA THR A 113 8.55 4.25 2.00
C THR A 113 8.06 5.60 1.46
N GLU A 114 6.87 5.63 0.85
CA GLU A 114 6.35 6.87 0.29
C GLU A 114 6.44 8.00 1.33
N PRO A 115 7.14 9.09 1.00
CA PRO A 115 6.98 10.34 1.71
C PRO A 115 5.49 10.67 1.71
N LYS A 116 4.98 11.15 2.84
CA LYS A 116 3.65 11.76 2.87
C LYS A 116 3.72 13.08 2.13
N GLU A 117 3.71 13.02 0.81
CA GLU A 117 3.13 14.04 -0.05
C GLU A 117 1.72 14.30 0.53
N ARG A 118 1.54 15.41 1.25
CA ARG A 118 0.21 15.97 1.58
C ARG A 118 -0.38 16.59 0.31
N THR A 119 -0.30 15.87 -0.79
CA THR A 119 -0.64 16.33 -2.13
C THR A 119 -1.76 15.41 -2.53
N GLY A 120 -2.93 16.04 -2.71
CA GLY A 120 -4.26 15.46 -2.62
C GLY A 120 -4.33 13.99 -2.99
N SER A 121 -4.93 13.18 -2.10
CA SER A 121 -5.58 11.92 -2.49
C SER A 121 -6.20 12.18 -3.85
N ALA A 122 -5.64 11.57 -4.91
CA ALA A 122 -6.17 11.72 -6.25
C ALA A 122 -7.68 11.58 -6.09
N HIS A 123 -8.41 12.66 -6.38
CA HIS A 123 -9.85 12.64 -6.26
C HIS A 123 -10.31 11.74 -7.40
N VAL A 124 -10.24 10.43 -7.17
CA VAL A 124 -10.92 9.45 -7.98
C VAL A 124 -12.37 9.82 -7.78
N SER A 125 -12.89 10.59 -8.74
CA SER A 125 -14.29 10.98 -8.79
C SER A 125 -15.07 9.71 -8.55
N LYS A 126 -15.78 9.66 -7.41
CA LYS A 126 -16.53 8.47 -7.03
C LYS A 126 -17.43 8.15 -8.20
N LEU A 127 -17.33 6.93 -8.74
CA LEU A 127 -18.21 6.50 -9.82
C LEU A 127 -19.66 6.85 -9.44
N PRO A 128 -20.43 7.44 -10.37
CA PRO A 128 -21.82 7.78 -10.12
C PRO A 128 -22.57 6.60 -9.50
N ALA A 129 -23.49 6.89 -8.57
CA ALA A 129 -24.16 5.87 -7.77
C ALA A 129 -24.80 4.77 -8.64
N HIS A 130 -25.43 5.14 -9.76
CA HIS A 130 -26.06 4.21 -10.69
C HIS A 130 -25.06 3.20 -11.30
N VAL A 131 -23.83 3.62 -11.63
CA VAL A 131 -22.80 2.72 -12.18
C VAL A 131 -22.38 1.69 -11.13
N ARG A 132 -22.21 2.13 -9.89
CA ARG A 132 -21.84 1.23 -8.78
C ARG A 132 -22.95 0.22 -8.47
N PHE A 133 -24.20 0.67 -8.45
CA PHE A 133 -25.34 -0.21 -8.17
C PHE A 133 -25.57 -1.20 -9.32
N ALA A 134 -25.47 -0.75 -10.57
CA ALA A 134 -25.54 -1.63 -11.74
C ALA A 134 -24.45 -2.71 -11.70
N GLY A 135 -23.19 -2.33 -11.41
CA GLY A 135 -22.09 -3.29 -11.28
C GLY A 135 -22.32 -4.31 -10.16
N LYS A 136 -22.81 -3.89 -8.99
CA LYS A 136 -23.17 -4.79 -7.89
C LYS A 136 -24.29 -5.75 -8.27
N LEU A 137 -25.33 -5.28 -8.95
CA LEU A 137 -26.46 -6.09 -9.39
C LEU A 137 -26.01 -7.15 -10.42
N VAL A 138 -25.16 -6.76 -11.38
CA VAL A 138 -24.59 -7.69 -12.37
C VAL A 138 -23.75 -8.78 -11.71
N VAL A 139 -22.91 -8.41 -10.73
CA VAL A 139 -22.09 -9.38 -10.00
C VAL A 139 -22.96 -10.34 -9.18
N ALA A 140 -23.99 -9.83 -8.48
CA ALA A 140 -24.89 -10.66 -7.70
C ALA A 140 -25.63 -11.68 -8.57
N LEU A 141 -26.26 -11.21 -9.67
CA LEU A 141 -27.01 -12.06 -10.59
C LEU A 141 -26.13 -13.08 -11.33
N ARG A 142 -24.90 -12.72 -11.72
CA ARG A 142 -23.95 -13.65 -12.34
C ARG A 142 -23.43 -14.69 -11.36
N SER A 143 -23.17 -14.29 -10.12
CA SER A 143 -22.72 -15.21 -9.08
C SER A 143 -23.79 -16.27 -8.81
N ASP A 144 -25.06 -15.88 -8.73
CA ASP A 144 -26.15 -16.82 -8.48
C ASP A 144 -26.42 -17.78 -9.66
N GLN A 145 -26.21 -17.32 -10.91
CA GLN A 145 -26.27 -18.16 -12.10
C GLN A 145 -25.11 -19.17 -12.19
N GLN A 146 -23.88 -18.74 -11.87
CA GLN A 146 -22.69 -19.61 -11.91
C GLN A 146 -22.71 -20.71 -10.85
N HIS A 147 -23.38 -20.49 -9.72
CA HIS A 147 -23.50 -21.48 -8.65
C HIS A 147 -24.75 -22.37 -8.75
N GLY A 148 -25.59 -22.20 -9.79
CA GLY A 148 -26.76 -23.05 -10.04
C GLY A 148 -27.82 -23.01 -8.94
N ARG A 149 -27.90 -21.93 -8.15
CA ARG A 149 -28.68 -21.86 -6.89
C ARG A 149 -30.05 -21.20 -7.01
N ILE A 150 -30.41 -20.64 -8.16
CA ILE A 150 -31.68 -19.92 -8.29
C ILE A 150 -32.80 -20.93 -8.55
N SER A 151 -33.61 -21.19 -7.52
CA SER A 151 -34.87 -21.93 -7.67
C SER A 151 -35.81 -21.16 -8.64
N PRO A 152 -36.66 -21.85 -9.44
CA PRO A 152 -37.62 -21.19 -10.33
C PRO A 152 -38.52 -20.16 -9.60
N GLU A 153 -38.84 -20.40 -8.33
CA GLU A 153 -39.61 -19.47 -7.49
C GLU A 153 -38.82 -18.19 -7.16
N GLN A 154 -37.51 -18.32 -6.91
CA GLN A 154 -36.62 -17.19 -6.64
C GLN A 154 -36.36 -16.37 -7.91
N ALA A 155 -36.24 -17.03 -9.06
CA ALA A 155 -36.15 -16.35 -10.34
C ALA A 155 -37.41 -15.51 -10.61
N GLU A 156 -38.59 -16.02 -10.27
CA GLU A 156 -39.85 -15.28 -10.44
C GLU A 156 -39.99 -14.13 -9.44
N ALA A 157 -39.52 -14.31 -8.19
CA ALA A 157 -39.42 -13.24 -7.21
C ALA A 157 -38.51 -12.10 -7.72
N TYR A 158 -37.32 -12.44 -8.23
CA TYR A 158 -36.41 -11.45 -8.82
C TYR A 158 -37.01 -10.75 -10.04
N ARG A 159 -37.74 -11.46 -10.91
CA ARG A 159 -38.45 -10.84 -12.04
C ARG A 159 -39.50 -9.85 -11.56
N ARG A 160 -40.24 -10.16 -10.48
CA ARG A 160 -41.23 -9.25 -9.90
C ARG A 160 -40.58 -8.01 -9.31
N ASP A 161 -39.51 -8.19 -8.52
CA ASP A 161 -38.84 -7.10 -7.80
C ASP A 161 -38.05 -6.18 -8.73
N LEU A 162 -37.47 -6.72 -9.81
CA LEU A 162 -36.73 -5.94 -10.81
C LEU A 162 -37.61 -5.36 -11.92
N ARG A 163 -38.89 -5.76 -12.02
CA ARG A 163 -39.82 -5.26 -13.06
C ARG A 163 -39.97 -3.73 -13.06
N PRO A 164 -40.11 -3.03 -11.91
CA PRO A 164 -40.20 -1.57 -11.89
C PRO A 164 -38.89 -0.91 -12.37
N LEU A 165 -37.75 -1.47 -11.97
CA LEU A 165 -36.43 -0.98 -12.39
C LEU A 165 -36.25 -1.14 -13.91
N TYR A 166 -36.64 -2.30 -14.46
CA TYR A 166 -36.63 -2.54 -15.89
C TYR A 166 -37.53 -1.55 -16.64
N GLY A 167 -38.73 -1.27 -16.14
CA GLY A 167 -39.63 -0.28 -16.74
C GLY A 167 -39.03 1.13 -16.83
N LEU A 168 -38.27 1.55 -15.82
CA LEU A 168 -37.58 2.85 -15.81
C LEU A 168 -36.35 2.87 -16.73
N LEU A 169 -35.65 1.75 -16.86
CA LEU A 169 -34.45 1.63 -17.70
C LEU A 169 -34.80 1.42 -19.18
N ARG A 170 -35.92 0.77 -19.48
CA ARG A 170 -36.33 0.38 -20.82
C ARG A 170 -36.29 1.53 -21.85
N PRO A 171 -36.84 2.73 -21.57
CA PRO A 171 -36.76 3.86 -22.51
C PRO A 171 -35.33 4.30 -22.84
N LEU A 172 -34.38 4.14 -21.91
CA LEU A 172 -32.98 4.53 -22.12
C LEU A 172 -32.24 3.64 -23.11
N PHE A 173 -32.69 2.39 -23.26
CA PHE A 173 -32.11 1.42 -24.21
C PHE A 173 -32.89 1.36 -25.52
N GLU A 174 -34.22 1.56 -25.48
CA GLU A 174 -35.08 1.48 -26.67
C GLU A 174 -35.18 2.82 -27.43
N ASN A 175 -35.00 3.98 -26.77
CA ASN A 175 -35.09 5.31 -27.41
C ASN A 175 -33.71 5.96 -27.67
N SER A 176 -32.63 5.18 -27.73
CA SER A 176 -31.31 5.74 -28.02
C SER A 176 -31.14 6.01 -29.53
N PRO A 177 -30.86 7.24 -29.98
CA PRO A 177 -30.74 7.61 -31.40
C PRO A 177 -29.47 7.08 -32.08
N ALA A 178 -28.68 6.22 -31.43
CA ALA A 178 -27.39 5.73 -31.94
C ALA A 178 -27.49 4.56 -32.94
N ASN A 179 -28.69 4.02 -33.21
CA ASN A 179 -28.87 2.89 -34.13
C ASN A 179 -29.16 3.27 -35.60
N LEU A 180 -29.00 4.55 -36.00
CA LEU A 180 -29.22 4.97 -37.40
C LEU A 180 -27.96 5.17 -38.25
N SER A 181 -26.74 4.97 -37.73
CA SER A 181 -25.51 5.28 -38.48
C SER A 181 -24.71 4.07 -38.99
N THR A 182 -25.32 2.87 -39.09
CA THR A 182 -24.67 1.71 -39.72
C THR A 182 -25.55 1.07 -40.80
N SER A 183 -26.08 1.87 -41.72
CA SER A 183 -26.65 1.37 -42.98
C SER A 183 -26.31 2.29 -44.15
N SER A 184 -25.03 2.65 -44.27
CA SER A 184 -24.50 3.26 -45.49
C SER A 184 -23.11 2.69 -45.72
N LEU A 185 -23.04 1.50 -46.35
CA LEU A 185 -21.96 1.03 -47.23
C LEU A 185 -22.22 -0.44 -47.59
N THR A 186 -22.03 -0.75 -48.88
CA THR A 186 -22.32 -2.02 -49.60
C THR A 186 -23.76 -2.11 -50.11
N ASN A 187 -24.08 -2.21 -51.41
CA ASN A 187 -23.26 -2.33 -52.62
C ASN A 187 -23.97 -1.67 -53.80
N LYS A 188 -23.15 -1.02 -54.63
CA LYS A 188 -23.44 -0.61 -55.99
C LYS A 188 -23.15 -1.82 -56.88
N LEU A 189 -24.10 -2.27 -57.69
CA LEU A 189 -23.90 -2.89 -59.02
C LEU A 189 -25.28 -3.23 -59.59
N GLU A 190 -25.78 -2.31 -60.43
CA GLU A 190 -26.82 -2.60 -61.42
C GLU A 190 -26.21 -3.40 -62.59
N PRO A 191 -27.03 -4.11 -63.38
CA PRO A 191 -26.62 -4.62 -64.69
C PRO A 191 -26.37 -3.50 -65.72
#